data_AF-A0A957X7D0-F1
#
_entry.id   AF-A0A957X7D0-F1
#
_cell.length_a   1.000
_cell.length_b   1.000
_cell.length_c   1.000
_cell.angle_alpha   90.00
_cell.angle_beta   90.00
_cell.angle_gamma   90.00
#
_symmetry.space_group_name_H-M   'P 1'
#
loop_
_entity.id
_entity.type
_entity.pdbx_description
1 polymer ?
#
loop_
_entity_poly.entity_id
_entity_poly.type
_entity_poly.pdbx_seq_one_letter_code
_entity_poly.pdbx_strand_id
1 'polypeptide(L)'
;IRYIMLNEAPERDRTAAQGMVTISTGVGQLVSGALVGAVAASHGGGVDGYTLSYLFVAGAAAVLVVLSLGLQSRQDEMANAMQTA
;
A
#
# COMPACT_ATOMS: atom_id res chain seq x y z
N ILE A 1 -6.67 5.31 -2.19
CA ILE A 1 -7.04 4.42 -1.05
C ILE A 1 -7.90 5.14 -0.01
N ARG A 2 -7.46 6.25 0.62
CA ARG A 2 -8.23 6.93 1.69
C ARG A 2 -9.67 7.33 1.32
N TYR A 3 -9.92 7.84 0.10
CA TYR A 3 -11.28 8.23 -0.32
C TYR A 3 -12.16 7.04 -0.70
N ILE A 4 -11.57 5.96 -1.24
CA ILE A 4 -12.26 4.72 -1.64
C ILE A 4 -12.83 4.03 -0.39
N MET A 5 -11.99 3.78 0.61
CA MET A 5 -12.38 3.15 1.88
C MET A 5 -13.37 3.98 2.72
N LEU A 6 -13.34 5.31 2.62
CA LEU A 6 -14.22 6.19 3.41
C LEU A 6 -15.62 6.34 2.80
N ASN A 7 -15.74 6.06 1.50
CA ASN A 7 -17.00 6.06 0.77
C ASN A 7 -17.75 4.73 0.95
N GLU A 8 -17.03 3.63 1.18
CA GLU A 8 -17.60 2.30 1.44
C GLU A 8 -18.07 2.10 2.91
N ALA A 9 -17.62 2.94 3.84
CA ALA A 9 -17.94 2.82 5.27
C ALA A 9 -19.06 3.79 5.72
N PRO A 10 -20.05 3.32 6.52
CA PRO A 10 -21.08 4.20 7.11
C PRO A 10 -20.46 5.36 7.88
N GLU A 11 -21.10 6.54 7.87
CA GLU A 11 -20.53 7.78 8.43
C GLU A 11 -20.01 7.63 9.86
N ARG A 12 -20.65 6.76 10.64
CA ARG A 12 -20.34 6.46 12.04
C ARG A 12 -19.02 5.71 12.24
N ASP A 13 -18.55 4.97 11.25
CA ASP A 13 -17.38 4.09 11.33
C ASP A 13 -16.15 4.63 10.57
N ARG A 14 -16.29 5.79 9.91
CA ARG A 14 -15.21 6.44 9.15
C ARG A 14 -13.94 6.68 9.98
N THR A 15 -14.08 7.01 11.27
CA THR A 15 -12.96 7.18 12.20
C THR A 15 -12.22 5.86 12.43
N ALA A 16 -12.96 4.76 12.60
CA ALA A 16 -12.36 3.43 12.74
C ALA A 16 -11.68 2.97 11.44
N ALA A 17 -12.29 3.24 10.28
CA ALA A 17 -11.70 2.97 8.97
C ALA A 17 -10.38 3.72 8.76
N GLN A 18 -10.31 5.00 9.13
CA GLN A 18 -9.07 5.78 9.10
C GLN A 18 -8.00 5.25 10.06
N GLY A 19 -8.42 4.76 11.23
CA GLY A 19 -7.54 4.07 12.18
C GLY A 19 -6.91 2.82 11.57
N MET A 20 -7.71 1.96 10.93
CA MET A 20 -7.21 0.75 10.26
C MET A 20 -6.22 1.08 9.14
N VAL A 21 -6.53 2.05 8.27
CA VAL A 21 -5.59 2.48 7.21
C VAL A 21 -4.26 2.95 7.80
N THR A 22 -4.31 3.68 8.92
CA THR A 22 -3.10 4.18 9.60
C THR A 22 -2.26 3.03 10.15
N ILE A 23 -2.89 2.07 10.84
CA ILE A 23 -2.21 0.89 11.39
C ILE A 23 -1.61 0.05 10.26
N SER A 24 -2.38 -0.25 9.21
CA SER A 24 -1.89 -1.01 8.06
C SER A 24 -0.70 -0.33 7.39
N THR A 25 -0.74 1.00 7.25
CA THR A 25 0.38 1.78 6.70
C THR A 25 1.61 1.68 7.59
N GLY A 26 1.45 1.85 8.91
CA GLY A 26 2.53 1.75 9.88
C GLY A 26 3.18 0.37 9.88
N VAL A 27 2.38 -0.71 9.89
CA VAL A 27 2.88 -2.09 9.79
C VAL A 27 3.65 -2.29 8.48
N GLY A 28 3.12 -1.81 7.36
CA GLY A 28 3.81 -1.88 6.06
C GLY A 28 5.17 -1.19 6.07
N GLN A 29 5.27 -0.02 6.70
CA GLN A 29 6.53 0.73 6.83
C GLN A 29 7.55 -0.02 7.70
N LEU A 30 7.12 -0.60 8.83
CA LEU A 30 8.00 -1.38 9.70
C LEU A 30 8.54 -2.63 9.00
N VAL A 31 7.66 -3.38 8.33
CA VAL A 31 8.04 -4.59 7.58
C VAL A 31 8.97 -4.23 6.42
N SER A 32 8.63 -3.19 5.65
CA SER A 32 9.48 -2.73 4.54
C SER A 32 10.86 -2.30 5.02
N GLY A 33 10.95 -1.53 6.11
CA GLY A 33 12.22 -1.07 6.67
C GLY A 33 13.10 -2.25 7.11
N ALA A 34 12.50 -3.24 7.77
CA ALA A 34 13.20 -4.46 8.17
C ALA A 34 13.73 -5.26 6.98
N LEU A 35 12.91 -5.45 5.94
CA LEU A 35 13.30 -6.19 4.73
C LEU A 35 14.43 -5.47 3.95
N VAL A 36 14.29 -4.17 3.72
CA VAL A 36 15.30 -3.35 3.03
C VAL A 36 16.63 -3.37 3.79
N GLY A 37 16.58 -3.25 5.12
CA GLY A 37 17.75 -3.34 5.99
C GLY A 37 18.41 -4.72 5.95
N ALA A 38 17.61 -5.79 5.98
CA ALA A 38 18.10 -7.16 5.86
C ALA A 38 18.82 -7.38 4.53
N VAL A 39 18.23 -7.01 3.39
CA VAL A 39 18.85 -7.13 2.07
C VAL A 39 20.15 -6.34 1.98
N ALA A 40 20.16 -5.11 2.49
CA ALA A 40 21.35 -4.26 2.48
C ALA A 40 22.49 -4.87 3.30
N ALA A 41 22.18 -5.41 4.48
CA ALA A 41 23.17 -6.04 5.36
C ALA A 41 23.69 -7.38 4.82
N SER A 42 22.82 -8.19 4.19
CA SER A 42 23.19 -9.52 3.66
C SER A 42 24.21 -9.47 2.51
N HIS A 43 24.30 -8.37 1.77
CA HIS A 43 25.23 -8.20 0.66
C HIS A 43 26.52 -7.43 1.03
N GLY A 44 26.85 -7.38 2.33
CA GLY A 44 28.09 -6.75 2.81
C GLY A 44 27.96 -5.24 3.07
N GLY A 45 26.76 -4.68 2.96
CA GLY A 45 26.51 -3.25 3.15
C GLY A 45 27.11 -2.39 2.03
N GLY A 46 27.29 -1.09 2.31
CA GLY A 46 27.85 -0.14 1.35
C GLY A 46 26.98 0.09 0.12
N VAL A 47 27.58 0.60 -0.96
CA VAL A 47 26.86 1.00 -2.18
C VAL A 47 26.17 -0.19 -2.85
N ASP A 48 26.82 -1.35 -2.91
CA ASP A 48 26.26 -2.53 -3.58
C ASP A 48 25.07 -3.13 -2.83
N GLY A 49 25.13 -3.19 -1.49
CA GLY A 49 24.00 -3.63 -0.66
C GLY A 49 22.77 -2.74 -0.81
N TYR A 50 22.96 -1.41 -0.81
CA TYR A 50 21.85 -0.48 -1.03
C TYR A 50 21.31 -0.52 -2.47
N THR A 51 22.18 -0.70 -3.47
CA THR A 51 21.77 -0.87 -4.87
C THR A 51 20.79 -2.03 -5.01
N LEU A 52 21.13 -3.19 -4.44
CA LEU A 52 20.26 -4.38 -4.43
C LEU A 52 18.94 -4.13 -3.69
N SER A 53 18.98 -3.47 -2.54
CA SER A 53 17.75 -3.11 -1.81
C SER A 53 16.84 -2.17 -2.60
N TYR A 54 17.39 -1.17 -3.30
CA TYR A 54 16.58 -0.30 -4.15
C TYR A 54 16.00 -1.04 -5.36
N LEU A 55 16.74 -1.98 -5.94
CA LEU A 55 16.26 -2.82 -7.03
C LEU A 55 15.10 -3.72 -6.57
N PHE A 56 15.19 -4.25 -5.34
CA PHE A 56 14.10 -4.99 -4.71
C PHE A 56 12.85 -4.11 -4.52
N VAL A 57 13.01 -2.89 -4.01
CA VAL A 57 11.90 -1.92 -3.86
C VAL A 57 11.29 -1.56 -5.22
N ALA A 58 12.10 -1.37 -6.25
CA ALA A 58 11.63 -1.11 -7.61
C ALA A 58 10.81 -2.29 -8.17
N GLY A 59 11.26 -3.52 -7.94
CA GLY A 59 10.51 -4.74 -8.29
C GLY A 59 9.16 -4.81 -7.57
N ALA A 60 9.13 -4.54 -6.27
CA ALA A 60 7.89 -4.50 -5.49
C ALA A 60 6.93 -3.41 -6.02
N ALA A 61 7.45 -2.23 -6.36
CA ALA A 61 6.65 -1.15 -6.94
C ALA A 61 6.06 -1.55 -8.31
N ALA A 62 6.83 -2.22 -9.17
CA ALA A 62 6.35 -2.72 -10.46
C ALA A 62 5.21 -3.74 -10.27
N VAL A 63 5.33 -4.65 -9.30
CA VAL A 63 4.24 -5.59 -8.96
C VAL A 63 2.99 -4.84 -8.52
N LEU A 64 3.13 -3.82 -7.66
CA LEU A 64 2.00 -3.00 -7.22
C LEU A 64 1.33 -2.25 -8.39
N VAL A 65 2.12 -1.76 -9.35
CA VAL A 65 1.58 -1.15 -10.59
C VAL A 65 0.77 -2.16 -11.37
N VAL A 66 1.29 -3.38 -11.59
CA VAL A 66 0.54 -4.43 -12.31
C VAL A 66 -0.75 -4.80 -11.58
N LEU A 67 -0.69 -4.97 -10.26
CA LEU A 67 -1.89 -5.25 -9.45
C LEU A 67 -2.90 -4.10 -9.49
N SER A 68 -2.43 -2.85 -9.59
CA SER A 68 -3.32 -1.69 -9.68
C SER A 68 -4.14 -1.66 -10.97
N LEU A 69 -3.70 -2.33 -12.04
CA LEU A 69 -4.48 -2.45 -13.28
C LEU A 69 -5.69 -3.37 -13.11
N GLY A 70 -5.68 -4.27 -12.12
CA GLY A 70 -6.79 -5.16 -11.79
C GLY A 70 -7.77 -4.56 -10.77
N LEU A 71 -7.54 -3.33 -10.29
CA LEU A 71 -8.49 -2.66 -9.41
C LEU A 71 -9.74 -2.26 -10.18
N GLN A 72 -10.89 -2.36 -9.49
CA GLN A 72 -12.19 -1.99 -10.03
C GLN A 72 -12.16 -0.56 -10.59
N SER A 73 -12.79 -0.39 -11.76
CA SER A 73 -12.76 0.88 -12.45
C SER A 73 -13.53 1.93 -11.64
N ARG A 74 -13.00 3.15 -11.59
CA ARG A 74 -13.61 4.29 -10.86
C ARG A 74 -15.09 4.52 -11.23
N GLN A 75 -15.49 4.10 -12.43
CA GLN A 75 -16.87 4.23 -12.90
C GLN A 75 -17.81 3.25 -12.20
N ASP A 76 -17.37 2.02 -11.94
CA ASP A 76 -18.15 1.01 -11.21
C ASP A 76 -18.28 1.38 -9.72
N GLU A 77 -17.24 2.00 -9.15
CA GLU A 77 -17.23 2.49 -7.76
C GLU A 77 -18.27 3.61 -7.55
N MET A 78 -18.41 4.54 -8.51
CA MET A 78 -19.40 5.62 -8.43
C MET A 78 -20.83 5.13 -8.66
N ALA A 79 -21.03 4.10 -9.49
CA ALA A 79 -22.33 3.49 -9.74
C ALA A 79 -22.87 2.76 -8.50
N ASN A 80 -22.02 2.02 -7.79
CA ASN A 80 -22.39 1.38 -6.52
C ASN A 80 -22.70 2.42 -5.44
N ALA A 81 -21.90 3.48 -5.33
CA ALA A 81 -22.11 4.53 -4.33
C ALA A 81 -23.42 5.34 -4.52
N MET A 82 -23.92 5.48 -5.76
CA MET A 82 -25.23 6.09 -6.02
C MET A 82 -26.41 5.16 -5.73
N GLN A 83 -26.20 3.84 -5.70
CA GLN A 83 -27.25 2.86 -5.41
C GLN A 83 -27.50 2.66 -3.91
N THR A 84 -26.50 2.94 -3.08
CA THR A 84 -26.56 2.87 -1.61
C THR A 84 -26.89 4.20 -0.93
N ALA A 85 -27.08 5.28 -1.70
CA ALA A 85 -27.54 6.60 -1.22
C ALA A 85 -29.06 6.76 -1.35
#